data_AF-A0AAU9UIQ3-F1
#
_entry.id   AF-A0AAU9UIQ3-F1
#
_cell.length_a   1.000
_cell.length_b   1.000
_cell.length_c   1.000
_cell.angle_alpha   90.00
_cell.angle_beta   90.00
_cell.angle_gamma   90.00
#
_symmetry.space_group_name_H-M   'P 1'
#
loop_
_entity.id
_entity.type
_entity.pdbx_description
1 polymer ?
#
loop_
_entity_poly.entity_id
_entity_poly.type
_entity_poly.pdbx_seq_one_letter_code
_entity_poly.pdbx_strand_id
1 'polypeptide(L)'
;MVKKSALNKIVGPVILGIYTVWTAFTQQEKRDLPNRVILTGMYFLLLCALSGVVTAYWRPGLPPPPYCGIDHNCCTNRQDDCSHIILDTLCYCDEFCERHTHDDCCPDYQSVCKNEEPKELLTPCKHGGNIYQLGETRMEDCNKW
;
A
#
# COMPACT_ATOMS: atom_id res chain seq x y z
N MET A 1 -59.14 56.36 11.57
CA MET A 1 -57.65 56.29 11.54
C MET A 1 -57.13 55.43 12.70
N VAL A 2 -57.34 54.11 12.69
CA VAL A 2 -56.82 53.21 13.74
C VAL A 2 -56.47 51.87 13.09
N LYS A 3 -55.29 51.76 12.49
CA LYS A 3 -54.78 50.45 11.99
C LYS A 3 -53.26 50.42 11.82
N LYS A 4 -52.60 51.56 11.62
CA LYS A 4 -51.13 51.66 11.51
C LYS A 4 -50.39 51.43 12.84
N SER A 5 -50.97 51.81 13.98
CA SER A 5 -50.30 51.76 15.29
C SER A 5 -50.17 50.34 15.89
N ALA A 6 -51.15 49.47 15.64
CA ALA A 6 -51.11 48.08 16.11
C ALA A 6 -50.16 47.20 15.26
N LEU A 7 -50.06 47.48 13.95
CA LEU A 7 -49.19 46.73 13.04
C LEU A 7 -47.69 46.96 13.36
N ASN A 8 -47.30 48.19 13.69
CA ASN A 8 -45.92 48.50 14.09
C ASN A 8 -45.49 47.85 15.40
N LYS A 9 -46.42 47.60 16.34
CA LYS A 9 -46.11 46.95 17.63
C LYS A 9 -45.80 45.45 17.52
N ILE A 10 -46.25 44.80 16.45
CA ILE A 10 -46.08 43.35 16.24
C ILE A 10 -44.92 43.06 15.28
N VAL A 11 -44.76 43.88 14.23
CA VAL A 11 -43.75 43.65 13.18
C VAL A 11 -42.32 43.91 13.67
N GLY A 12 -42.11 44.93 14.51
CA GLY A 12 -40.79 45.26 15.08
C GLY A 12 -40.12 44.11 15.85
N PRO A 13 -40.77 43.50 16.88
CA PRO A 13 -40.15 42.45 17.69
C PRO A 13 -39.95 41.13 16.93
N VAL A 14 -40.79 40.82 15.93
CA VAL A 14 -40.64 39.62 15.09
C VAL A 14 -39.39 39.73 14.20
N ILE A 15 -39.17 40.88 13.57
CA ILE A 15 -37.98 41.11 12.74
C ILE A 15 -36.71 41.06 13.59
N LEU A 16 -36.73 41.67 14.78
CA LEU A 16 -35.59 41.64 15.71
C LEU A 16 -35.26 40.20 16.15
N GLY A 17 -36.28 39.39 16.44
CA GLY A 17 -36.12 37.98 16.81
C GLY A 17 -35.57 37.11 15.68
N ILE A 18 -36.02 37.33 14.44
CA ILE A 18 -35.48 36.62 13.27
C ILE A 18 -34.01 37.02 13.05
N TYR A 19 -33.68 38.30 13.21
CA TYR A 19 -32.31 38.80 13.04
C TYR A 19 -31.36 38.24 14.10
N THR A 20 -31.77 38.18 15.37
CA THR A 20 -30.94 37.60 16.45
C THR A 20 -30.73 36.11 16.26
N VAL A 21 -31.77 35.35 15.90
CA VAL A 21 -31.66 33.91 15.60
C VAL A 21 -30.74 33.65 14.41
N TRP A 22 -30.88 34.42 13.33
CA TRP A 22 -29.99 34.31 12.16
C TRP A 22 -28.54 34.64 12.50
N THR A 23 -28.29 35.70 13.27
CA THR A 23 -26.93 36.03 13.73
C THR A 23 -26.35 34.96 14.66
N ALA A 24 -27.12 34.40 15.60
CA ALA A 24 -26.66 33.33 16.47
C ALA A 24 -26.34 32.03 15.70
N PHE A 25 -27.17 31.67 14.71
CA PHE A 25 -26.95 30.52 13.84
C PHE A 25 -25.66 30.66 13.02
N THR A 26 -25.46 31.82 12.38
CA THR A 26 -24.22 32.12 11.63
C THR A 26 -22.98 32.19 12.53
N GLN A 27 -23.14 32.52 13.81
CA GLN A 27 -22.06 32.57 14.78
C GLN A 27 -21.71 31.18 15.36
N GLN A 28 -22.69 30.27 15.42
CA GLN A 28 -22.49 28.85 15.74
C GLN A 28 -21.64 28.17 14.63
N GLU A 29 -21.99 28.38 13.37
CA GLU A 29 -21.30 27.79 12.20
C GLU A 29 -19.82 28.22 12.10
N LYS A 30 -19.50 29.45 12.48
CA LYS A 30 -18.12 29.97 12.52
C LYS A 30 -17.28 29.44 13.68
N ARG A 31 -17.90 29.03 14.81
CA ARG A 31 -17.17 28.41 15.93
C ARG A 31 -16.81 26.95 15.67
N ASP A 32 -17.62 26.25 14.89
CA ASP A 32 -17.38 24.84 14.53
C ASP A 32 -16.41 24.70 13.34
N LEU A 33 -16.31 25.73 12.47
CA LEU A 33 -15.38 25.76 11.33
C LEU A 33 -13.89 25.56 11.71
N PRO A 34 -13.30 26.27 12.68
CA PRO A 34 -11.88 26.09 13.03
C PRO A 34 -11.61 24.67 13.55
N ASN A 35 -12.50 24.10 14.36
CA ASN A 35 -12.35 22.74 14.86
C ASN A 35 -12.48 21.70 13.73
N ARG A 36 -13.41 21.90 12.78
CA ARG A 36 -13.53 21.05 11.59
C ARG A 36 -12.29 21.16 10.69
N VAL A 37 -11.75 22.36 10.49
CA VAL A 37 -10.53 22.60 9.69
C VAL A 37 -9.29 22.01 10.36
N ILE A 38 -9.18 22.11 11.69
CA ILE A 38 -8.09 21.49 12.44
C ILE A 38 -8.20 19.96 12.37
N LEU A 39 -9.40 19.40 12.56
CA LEU A 39 -9.62 17.96 12.50
C LEU A 39 -9.36 17.39 11.11
N THR A 40 -9.84 18.05 10.04
CA THR A 40 -9.55 17.63 8.67
C THR A 40 -8.07 17.75 8.34
N GLY A 41 -7.41 18.81 8.81
CA GLY A 41 -5.95 18.98 8.69
C GLY A 41 -5.17 17.86 9.38
N MET A 42 -5.54 17.49 10.61
CA MET A 42 -4.94 16.36 11.33
C MET A 42 -5.15 15.03 10.59
N TYR A 43 -6.34 14.80 10.06
CA TYR A 43 -6.64 13.58 9.30
C TYR A 43 -5.81 13.50 8.01
N PHE A 44 -5.67 14.62 7.30
CA PHE A 44 -4.82 14.71 6.12
C PHE A 44 -3.35 14.42 6.45
N LEU A 45 -2.82 15.00 7.54
CA LEU A 45 -1.46 14.74 8.00
C LEU A 45 -1.25 13.27 8.38
N LEU A 46 -2.21 12.65 9.06
CA LEU A 46 -2.16 11.22 9.36
C LEU A 46 -2.17 10.35 8.10
N LEU A 47 -3.03 10.66 7.13
CA LEU A 47 -3.05 9.94 5.84
C LEU A 47 -1.73 10.09 5.06
N CYS A 48 -1.14 11.29 5.05
CA CYS A 48 0.18 11.52 4.46
C CYS A 48 1.27 10.70 5.17
N ALA A 49 1.27 10.66 6.51
CA ALA A 49 2.24 9.86 7.26
C ALA A 49 2.09 8.36 6.95
N LEU A 50 0.86 7.85 6.93
CA LEU A 50 0.59 6.44 6.61
C LEU A 50 0.98 6.07 5.18
N SER A 51 0.66 6.93 4.20
CA SER A 51 1.08 6.71 2.80
C SER A 51 2.60 6.79 2.61
N GLY A 52 3.29 7.65 3.35
CA GLY A 52 4.75 7.70 3.38
C GLY A 52 5.37 6.38 3.88
N VAL A 53 4.77 5.76 4.91
CA VAL A 53 5.20 4.44 5.39
C VAL A 53 4.96 3.37 4.32
N VAL A 54 3.77 3.31 3.72
CA VAL A 54 3.44 2.31 2.70
C VAL A 54 4.39 2.39 1.49
N THR A 55 4.69 3.61 1.03
CA THR A 55 5.61 3.81 -0.11
C THR A 55 7.06 3.48 0.23
N ALA A 56 7.51 3.69 1.47
CA ALA A 56 8.85 3.32 1.90
C ALA A 56 9.06 1.79 1.97
N TYR A 57 7.99 1.03 2.21
CA TYR A 57 8.03 -0.44 2.25
C TYR A 57 7.60 -1.12 0.95
N TRP A 58 7.13 -0.36 -0.04
CA TRP A 58 6.78 -0.92 -1.34
C TRP A 58 8.06 -1.21 -2.14
N ARG A 59 8.39 -2.50 -2.29
CA ARG A 59 9.52 -2.95 -3.11
C ARG A 59 9.00 -3.68 -4.34
N PRO A 60 9.55 -3.43 -5.55
CA PRO A 60 9.24 -4.25 -6.72
C PRO A 60 9.55 -5.72 -6.43
N GLY A 61 8.74 -6.61 -7.00
CA GLY A 61 8.97 -8.05 -6.94
C GLY A 61 10.27 -8.45 -7.64
N LEU A 62 10.77 -9.65 -7.33
CA LEU A 62 11.97 -10.20 -7.95
C LEU A 62 11.80 -10.27 -9.48
N PRO A 63 12.80 -9.86 -10.27
CA PRO A 63 12.76 -10.08 -11.71
C PRO A 63 12.60 -11.58 -12.02
N PRO A 64 11.88 -11.94 -13.09
CA PRO A 64 11.78 -13.34 -13.49
C PRO A 64 13.14 -13.88 -13.99
N PRO A 65 13.44 -15.17 -13.81
CA PRO A 65 14.61 -15.84 -14.42
C PRO A 65 14.58 -15.72 -15.97
N PRO A 66 15.70 -15.95 -16.69
CA PRO A 66 16.94 -16.60 -16.24
C PRO A 66 18.01 -15.66 -15.67
N TYR A 67 18.84 -16.15 -14.74
CA TYR A 67 20.08 -15.51 -14.28
C TYR A 67 21.28 -16.38 -14.66
N CYS A 68 21.50 -17.51 -13.97
CA CYS A 68 22.59 -18.44 -14.30
C CYS A 68 22.38 -19.10 -15.67
N GLY A 69 21.13 -19.18 -16.14
CA GLY A 69 20.80 -19.65 -17.48
C GLY A 69 21.13 -18.67 -18.62
N ILE A 70 21.47 -17.41 -18.33
CA ILE A 70 21.82 -16.42 -19.38
C ILE A 70 23.11 -16.85 -20.08
N ASP A 71 24.17 -17.08 -19.30
CA ASP A 71 25.49 -17.41 -19.84
C ASP A 71 25.85 -18.90 -19.69
N HIS A 72 25.00 -19.70 -19.02
CA HIS A 72 25.29 -21.08 -18.60
C HIS A 72 26.63 -21.20 -17.85
N ASN A 73 27.06 -20.10 -17.21
CA ASN A 73 28.33 -20.01 -16.50
C ASN A 73 28.13 -20.48 -15.06
N CYS A 74 28.25 -21.78 -14.85
CA CYS A 74 28.36 -22.36 -13.51
C CYS A 74 29.83 -22.33 -13.08
N CYS A 75 30.17 -21.40 -12.20
CA CYS A 75 31.56 -21.15 -11.84
C CYS A 75 32.02 -22.04 -10.68
N THR A 76 33.29 -22.47 -10.74
CA THR A 76 33.94 -23.20 -9.64
C THR A 76 34.78 -22.25 -8.80
N ASN A 77 34.81 -22.51 -7.49
CA ASN A 77 35.29 -21.63 -6.44
C ASN A 77 34.59 -20.26 -6.42
N ARG A 78 35.01 -19.37 -5.52
CA ARG A 78 34.47 -18.01 -5.44
C ARG A 78 34.93 -17.21 -6.66
N GLN A 79 33.98 -16.81 -7.50
CA GLN A 79 34.22 -15.94 -8.65
C GLN A 79 33.24 -14.78 -8.63
N ASP A 80 33.70 -13.62 -8.16
CA ASP A 80 32.84 -12.44 -8.01
C ASP A 80 32.33 -11.92 -9.39
N ASP A 81 33.04 -12.22 -10.47
CA ASP A 81 32.63 -11.94 -11.86
C ASP A 81 31.45 -12.81 -12.33
N CYS A 82 31.13 -13.88 -11.60
CA CYS A 82 30.03 -14.81 -11.86
C CYS A 82 28.72 -14.38 -11.15
N SER A 83 28.57 -13.08 -10.97
CA SER A 83 27.44 -12.48 -10.25
C SER A 83 26.47 -11.76 -11.18
N HIS A 84 25.20 -11.76 -10.80
CA HIS A 84 24.14 -11.05 -11.51
C HIS A 84 23.44 -10.07 -10.56
N ILE A 85 22.95 -8.97 -11.13
CA ILE A 85 22.20 -7.96 -10.40
C ILE A 85 20.74 -8.41 -10.29
N ILE A 86 20.26 -8.53 -9.05
CA ILE A 86 18.87 -8.76 -8.71
C ILE A 86 18.40 -7.59 -7.85
N LEU A 87 17.51 -6.76 -8.41
CA LEU A 87 17.06 -5.52 -7.78
C LEU A 87 18.26 -4.61 -7.44
N ASP A 88 18.55 -4.42 -6.15
CA ASP A 88 19.67 -3.60 -5.65
C ASP A 88 20.79 -4.45 -5.05
N THR A 89 20.73 -5.76 -5.22
CA THR A 89 21.66 -6.73 -4.61
C THR A 89 22.28 -7.63 -5.68
N LEU A 90 23.39 -8.30 -5.34
CA LEU A 90 24.03 -9.28 -6.20
C LEU A 90 23.61 -10.69 -5.79
N CYS A 91 23.43 -11.56 -6.78
CA CYS A 91 23.38 -13.01 -6.59
C CYS A 91 24.55 -13.66 -7.34
N TYR A 92 24.93 -14.88 -6.93
CA TYR A 92 26.07 -15.59 -7.50
C TYR A 92 25.64 -16.93 -8.12
N CYS A 93 26.29 -17.29 -9.22
CA CYS A 93 26.16 -18.58 -9.91
C CYS A 93 27.37 -19.50 -9.67
N ASP A 94 28.12 -19.27 -8.59
CA ASP A 94 29.29 -20.05 -8.21
C ASP A 94 29.00 -21.04 -7.07
N GLU A 95 29.85 -22.06 -6.89
CA GLU A 95 29.68 -23.04 -5.79
C GLU A 95 29.89 -22.44 -4.39
N PHE A 96 30.49 -21.26 -4.29
CA PHE A 96 30.73 -20.60 -3.01
C PHE A 96 29.44 -20.06 -2.40
N CYS A 97 28.44 -19.72 -3.22
CA CYS A 97 27.12 -19.26 -2.77
C CYS A 97 26.41 -20.27 -1.83
N GLU A 98 26.76 -21.56 -1.90
CA GLU A 98 26.15 -22.61 -1.06
C GLU A 98 26.65 -22.62 0.40
N ARG A 99 27.70 -21.85 0.72
CA ARG A 99 28.36 -21.87 2.02
C ARG A 99 27.50 -21.27 3.16
N HIS A 100 26.64 -20.30 2.85
CA HIS A 100 25.88 -19.52 3.84
C HIS A 100 24.40 -19.49 3.45
N THR A 101 23.58 -20.28 4.16
CA THR A 101 22.10 -20.32 4.07
C THR A 101 21.48 -20.22 2.66
N HIS A 102 22.20 -20.56 1.59
CA HIS A 102 21.81 -20.39 0.18
C HIS A 102 21.26 -18.99 -0.18
N ASP A 103 21.46 -17.96 0.66
CA ASP A 103 20.83 -16.65 0.49
C ASP A 103 21.50 -15.83 -0.63
N ASP A 104 22.78 -16.09 -0.89
CA ASP A 104 23.58 -15.41 -1.92
C ASP A 104 23.45 -16.06 -3.31
N CYS A 105 22.86 -17.26 -3.41
CA CYS A 105 22.70 -17.96 -4.67
C CYS A 105 21.59 -17.33 -5.52
N CYS A 106 21.77 -17.29 -6.84
CA CYS A 106 20.69 -16.87 -7.73
C CYS A 106 19.50 -17.86 -7.67
N PRO A 107 18.25 -17.40 -7.88
CA PRO A 107 17.05 -18.23 -7.75
C PRO A 107 17.01 -19.48 -8.66
N ASP A 108 17.72 -19.44 -9.80
CA ASP A 108 17.81 -20.52 -10.77
C ASP A 108 19.12 -21.34 -10.68
N TYR A 109 19.98 -21.08 -9.68
CA TYR A 109 21.26 -21.77 -9.54
C TYR A 109 21.11 -23.29 -9.38
N GLN A 110 20.19 -23.74 -8.53
CA GLN A 110 19.98 -25.17 -8.29
C GLN A 110 19.48 -25.89 -9.56
N SER A 111 18.54 -25.27 -10.28
CA SER A 111 17.99 -25.87 -11.50
C SER A 111 18.98 -25.86 -12.66
N VAL A 112 19.76 -24.79 -12.83
CA VAL A 112 20.70 -24.65 -13.95
C VAL A 112 22.03 -25.36 -13.68
N CYS A 113 22.63 -25.14 -12.50
CA CYS A 113 24.00 -25.58 -12.21
C CYS A 113 24.10 -26.91 -11.47
N LYS A 114 23.07 -27.29 -10.69
CA LYS A 114 23.02 -28.59 -10.01
C LYS A 114 22.13 -29.60 -10.72
N ASN A 115 21.34 -29.17 -11.70
CA ASN A 115 20.26 -29.96 -12.29
C ASN A 115 19.30 -30.52 -11.23
N GLU A 116 19.19 -29.82 -10.09
CA GLU A 116 18.22 -30.16 -9.06
C GLU A 116 16.90 -29.50 -9.46
N GLU A 117 15.80 -30.26 -9.49
CA GLU A 117 14.51 -29.63 -9.66
C GLU A 117 14.34 -28.57 -8.57
N PRO A 118 13.85 -27.35 -8.92
CA PRO A 118 13.53 -26.36 -7.91
C PRO A 118 12.72 -27.09 -6.85
N LYS A 119 13.14 -27.05 -5.58
CA LYS A 119 12.29 -27.54 -4.50
C LYS A 119 10.98 -26.79 -4.68
N GLU A 120 9.97 -27.45 -5.23
CA GLU A 120 8.66 -26.86 -5.36
C GLU A 120 8.37 -26.37 -3.95
N LEU A 121 8.23 -25.05 -3.79
CA LEU A 121 7.61 -24.55 -2.58
C LEU A 121 6.17 -25.05 -2.67
N LEU A 122 5.98 -26.31 -2.28
CA LEU A 122 4.72 -26.97 -1.95
C LEU A 122 4.18 -26.35 -0.65
N THR A 123 4.41 -25.06 -0.45
CA THR A 123 3.71 -24.28 0.55
C THR A 123 2.42 -23.87 -0.13
N PRO A 124 1.30 -24.54 0.16
CA PRO A 124 0.07 -24.21 -0.50
C PRO A 124 -0.34 -22.79 -0.10
N CYS A 125 -0.86 -22.03 -1.08
CA CYS A 125 -1.29 -20.67 -0.85
C CYS A 125 -2.55 -20.69 0.03
N LYS A 126 -2.56 -19.89 1.10
CA LYS A 126 -3.72 -19.74 1.98
C LYS A 126 -4.44 -18.44 1.68
N HIS A 127 -5.66 -18.52 1.16
CA HIS A 127 -6.47 -17.34 0.87
C HIS A 127 -7.95 -17.59 1.23
N GLY A 128 -8.54 -16.69 2.00
CA GLY A 128 -9.94 -16.81 2.46
C GLY A 128 -10.23 -18.05 3.32
N GLY A 129 -9.23 -18.62 3.98
CA GLY A 129 -9.35 -19.88 4.75
C GLY A 129 -9.22 -21.15 3.90
N ASN A 130 -9.11 -21.04 2.58
CA ASN A 130 -8.86 -22.15 1.67
C ASN A 130 -7.36 -22.30 1.40
N ILE A 131 -6.97 -23.52 1.06
CA ILE A 131 -5.60 -23.92 0.76
C ILE A 131 -5.57 -24.29 -0.73
N TYR A 132 -4.72 -23.60 -1.50
CA TYR A 132 -4.57 -23.79 -2.94
C TYR A 132 -3.22 -24.43 -3.24
N GLN A 133 -3.24 -25.52 -4.01
CA GLN A 133 -2.04 -26.20 -4.50
C GLN A 133 -1.44 -25.48 -5.70
N LEU A 134 -0.20 -25.83 -6.06
CA LEU A 134 0.50 -25.25 -7.21
C LEU A 134 -0.30 -25.48 -8.50
N GLY A 135 -0.66 -24.39 -9.20
CA GLY A 135 -1.44 -24.43 -10.44
C GLY A 135 -2.96 -24.43 -10.26
N GLU A 136 -3.47 -24.49 -9.03
CA GLU A 136 -4.90 -24.27 -8.77
C GLU A 136 -5.23 -22.79 -8.90
N THR A 137 -6.27 -22.51 -9.68
CA THR A 137 -6.74 -21.14 -9.91
C THR A 137 -7.99 -20.88 -9.09
N ARG A 138 -8.10 -19.67 -8.53
CA ARG A 138 -9.27 -19.27 -7.74
C ARG A 138 -10.09 -18.26 -8.52
N MET A 139 -11.42 -18.37 -8.40
CA MET A 139 -12.35 -17.30 -8.80
C MET A 139 -12.78 -16.47 -7.59
N GLU A 140 -12.56 -15.16 -7.64
CA GLU A 140 -13.11 -14.17 -6.69
C GLU A 140 -13.70 -13.01 -7.47
N ASP A 141 -14.97 -12.69 -7.23
CA ASP A 141 -15.66 -11.55 -7.87
C ASP A 141 -15.48 -11.54 -9.40
N CYS A 142 -15.65 -12.70 -10.02
CA CYS A 142 -15.46 -12.95 -11.46
C CYS A 142 -14.02 -12.78 -11.98
N ASN A 143 -13.04 -12.60 -11.12
CA ASN A 143 -11.61 -12.55 -11.47
C ASN A 143 -10.96 -13.92 -11.26
N LYS A 144 -10.18 -14.35 -12.24
CA LYS A 144 -9.36 -15.57 -12.16
C LYS A 144 -7.96 -15.19 -11.69
N TRP A 145 -7.57 -15.75 -10.55
CA TRP A 145 -6.25 -15.62 -9.95
C TRP A 145 -5.49 -16.94 -10.07
#